data_AF-A0A2W4MFZ0-F1
#
_entry.id   AF-A0A2W4MFZ0-F1
#
_cell.length_a   1.000
_cell.length_b   1.000
_cell.length_c   1.000
_cell.angle_alpha   90.00
_cell.angle_beta   90.00
_cell.angle_gamma   90.00
#
_symmetry.space_group_name_H-M   'P 1'
#
loop_
_entity.id
_entity.type
_entity.pdbx_description
1 polymer ?
#
loop_
_entity_poly.entity_id
_entity_poly.type
_entity_poly.pdbx_seq_one_letter_code
_entity_poly.pdbx_strand_id
1 'polypeptide(L)'
;MIPRRVAGRWRLRPAPQDDCERLQRELGIGPVAARVLVARGWREPDAVRRIWEGREPLHDPYLLDDLDQAVERIRRALRRGERIHIIGDYDVDGVAAAALLWRGLRQLEPGAAVDVYIPDRHREGYGISRAAIAAAREAGATLVITADNGIAAHQSLAEAARLGLDVIVTDHHQPQGELPPAVAVVNPHRPGSSYPNRHLCGAGVAFKLLQALVGEPPADPGLWQLVALATIADVVPLVDENRALVRRGLAGPPLGAPPRPAPPVARPLLPPPLFYKSQPPQAQLIAL
;
A
#
# COMPACT_ATOMS: atom_id res chain seq x y z
N MET A 1 -13.20 -21.37 -43.40
CA MET A 1 -11.76 -21.02 -43.40
C MET A 1 -11.32 -20.95 -41.93
N ILE A 2 -10.60 -21.95 -41.42
CA ILE A 2 -10.16 -21.95 -40.01
C ILE A 2 -9.00 -20.94 -39.90
N PRO A 3 -9.05 -19.94 -38.99
CA PRO A 3 -7.95 -19.00 -38.84
C PRO A 3 -6.68 -19.78 -38.50
N ARG A 4 -5.62 -19.61 -39.30
CA ARG A 4 -4.29 -20.15 -38.97
C ARG A 4 -3.92 -19.60 -37.59
N ARG A 5 -3.76 -20.49 -36.61
CA ARG A 5 -3.16 -20.13 -35.32
C ARG A 5 -1.82 -19.45 -35.61
N VAL A 6 -1.65 -18.22 -35.12
CA VAL A 6 -0.34 -17.58 -35.08
C VAL A 6 0.54 -18.50 -34.22
N ALA A 7 1.50 -19.19 -34.85
CA ALA A 7 2.38 -20.10 -34.15
C ALA A 7 3.29 -19.27 -33.24
N GLY A 8 3.09 -19.37 -31.92
CA GLY A 8 3.99 -18.76 -30.95
C GLY A 8 5.41 -19.29 -31.12
N ARG A 9 6.41 -18.40 -31.08
CA ARG A 9 7.83 -18.80 -31.15
C ARG A 9 8.32 -19.20 -29.76
N TRP A 10 8.69 -20.47 -29.59
CA TRP A 10 9.34 -20.94 -28.37
C TRP A 10 10.73 -20.33 -28.26
N ARG A 11 11.03 -19.71 -27.11
CA ARG A 11 12.34 -19.12 -26.81
C ARG A 11 12.79 -19.57 -25.43
N LEU A 12 13.92 -20.26 -25.37
CA LEU A 12 14.58 -20.56 -24.12
C LEU A 12 15.38 -19.33 -23.68
N ARG A 13 15.12 -18.83 -22.47
CA ARG A 13 15.91 -17.73 -21.89
C ARG A 13 17.31 -18.25 -21.49
N PRO A 14 18.38 -17.48 -21.72
CA PRO A 14 19.72 -17.86 -21.28
C PRO A 14 19.78 -18.02 -19.76
N ALA A 15 20.50 -19.04 -19.31
CA ALA A 15 20.83 -19.26 -17.92
C ALA A 15 22.27 -19.82 -17.88
N PRO A 16 23.29 -18.94 -17.71
CA PRO A 16 24.67 -19.37 -17.64
C PRO A 16 24.85 -20.45 -16.57
N GLN A 17 25.60 -21.50 -16.91
CA GLN A 17 25.78 -22.67 -16.04
C GLN A 17 26.45 -22.25 -14.72
N ASP A 18 27.46 -21.39 -14.78
CA ASP A 18 28.20 -20.90 -13.60
C ASP A 18 27.27 -20.19 -12.60
N ASP A 19 26.38 -19.31 -13.08
CA ASP A 19 25.38 -18.65 -12.24
C ASP A 19 24.43 -19.67 -11.60
N CYS A 20 24.01 -20.70 -12.35
CA CYS A 20 23.12 -21.75 -11.86
C CYS A 20 23.80 -22.61 -10.78
N GLU A 21 25.06 -22.99 -10.98
CA GLU A 21 25.84 -23.77 -10.02
C GLU A 21 26.14 -22.97 -8.75
N ARG A 22 26.41 -21.67 -8.87
CA ARG A 22 26.54 -20.76 -7.74
C ARG A 22 25.27 -20.74 -6.89
N LEU A 23 24.10 -20.50 -7.51
CA LEU A 23 22.83 -20.51 -6.78
C LEU A 23 22.52 -21.87 -6.12
N GLN A 24 22.82 -22.99 -6.80
CA GLN A 24 22.61 -24.33 -6.21
C GLN A 24 23.43 -24.51 -4.93
N ARG A 25 24.74 -24.22 -4.99
CA ARG A 25 25.64 -24.37 -3.83
C ARG A 25 25.26 -23.45 -2.68
N GLU A 26 24.98 -22.18 -2.97
CA GLU A 26 24.76 -21.18 -1.93
C GLU A 26 23.35 -21.18 -1.35
N LEU A 27 22.35 -21.64 -2.10
CA LEU A 27 20.95 -21.65 -1.65
C LEU A 27 20.43 -23.05 -1.33
N GLY A 28 21.19 -24.11 -1.61
CA GLY A 28 20.76 -25.50 -1.39
C GLY A 28 19.56 -25.91 -2.24
N ILE A 29 19.39 -25.32 -3.43
CA ILE A 29 18.26 -25.58 -4.33
C ILE A 29 18.63 -26.52 -5.47
N GLY A 30 17.63 -27.18 -6.05
CA GLY A 30 17.82 -28.06 -7.21
C GLY A 30 18.15 -27.30 -8.52
N PRO A 31 18.72 -28.00 -9.52
CA PRO A 31 19.21 -27.41 -10.76
C PRO A 31 18.12 -26.70 -11.58
N VAL A 32 16.88 -27.23 -11.57
CA VAL A 32 15.75 -26.61 -12.28
C VAL A 32 15.38 -25.27 -11.65
N ALA A 33 15.32 -25.20 -10.32
CA ALA A 33 14.98 -23.97 -9.60
C ALA A 33 16.05 -22.88 -9.85
N ALA A 34 17.33 -23.24 -9.75
CA ALA A 34 18.43 -22.33 -10.07
C ALA A 34 18.36 -21.81 -11.50
N ARG A 35 18.12 -22.69 -12.48
CA ARG A 35 17.99 -22.30 -13.89
C ARG A 35 16.82 -21.34 -14.11
N VAL A 36 15.68 -21.56 -13.46
CA VAL A 36 14.51 -20.66 -13.53
C VAL A 36 14.82 -19.29 -12.92
N LEU A 37 15.51 -19.24 -11.78
CA LEU A 37 15.90 -17.99 -11.12
C LEU A 37 16.85 -17.18 -12.00
N VAL A 38 17.92 -17.79 -12.51
CA VAL A 38 18.89 -17.13 -13.41
C VAL A 38 18.20 -16.65 -14.68
N ALA A 39 17.34 -17.48 -15.29
CA ALA A 39 16.57 -17.11 -16.48
C ALA A 39 15.56 -15.96 -16.25
N ARG A 40 15.22 -15.68 -14.99
CA ARG A 40 14.38 -14.55 -14.56
C ARG A 40 15.19 -13.34 -14.09
N GLY A 41 16.53 -13.40 -14.14
CA GLY A 41 17.42 -12.32 -13.73
C GLY A 41 17.89 -12.39 -12.28
N TRP A 42 17.47 -13.39 -11.51
CA TRP A 42 17.91 -13.59 -10.14
C TRP A 42 19.22 -14.38 -10.12
N ARG A 43 20.35 -13.66 -10.08
CA ARG A 43 21.69 -14.25 -10.09
C ARG A 43 22.38 -14.18 -8.74
N GLU A 44 21.99 -13.23 -7.90
CA GLU A 44 22.61 -12.97 -6.61
C GLU A 44 21.92 -13.78 -5.49
N PRO A 45 22.64 -14.71 -4.82
CA PRO A 45 22.10 -15.52 -3.73
C PRO A 45 21.40 -14.69 -2.65
N ASP A 46 22.01 -13.59 -2.20
CA ASP A 46 21.44 -12.72 -1.18
C ASP A 46 20.14 -12.04 -1.63
N ALA A 47 20.04 -11.67 -2.90
CA ALA A 47 18.81 -11.10 -3.44
C ALA A 47 17.66 -12.12 -3.39
N VAL A 48 17.94 -13.39 -3.66
CA VAL A 48 16.97 -14.49 -3.57
C VAL A 48 16.58 -14.77 -2.11
N ARG A 49 17.57 -14.83 -1.20
CA ARG A 49 17.30 -15.03 0.24
C ARG A 49 16.39 -13.95 0.80
N ARG A 50 16.68 -12.68 0.52
CA ARG A 50 15.83 -11.54 0.92
C ARG A 50 14.37 -11.75 0.55
N ILE A 51 14.11 -12.27 -0.65
CA ILE A 51 12.76 -12.55 -1.15
C ILE A 51 12.06 -13.71 -0.44
N TRP A 52 12.79 -14.77 -0.09
CA TRP A 52 12.24 -15.91 0.63
C TRP A 52 11.91 -15.55 2.08
N GLU A 53 12.81 -14.81 2.71
CA GLU A 53 12.70 -14.37 4.09
C GLU A 53 11.71 -13.20 4.26
N GLY A 54 11.29 -12.54 3.16
CA GLY A 54 10.38 -11.41 3.22
C GLY A 54 11.05 -10.12 3.71
N ARG A 55 12.33 -9.94 3.39
CA ARG A 55 13.17 -8.79 3.76
C ARG A 55 13.32 -7.80 2.60
N GLU A 56 12.33 -7.73 1.71
CA GLU A 56 12.25 -6.66 0.72
C GLU A 56 12.12 -5.30 1.42
N PRO A 57 12.76 -4.24 0.87
CA PRO A 57 12.78 -2.95 1.53
C PRO A 57 11.39 -2.28 1.51
N LEU A 58 11.19 -1.37 2.45
CA LEU A 58 10.24 -0.27 2.30
C LEU A 58 11.09 0.98 2.16
N HIS A 59 10.95 1.70 1.05
CA HIS A 59 11.78 2.86 0.77
C HIS A 59 11.33 4.05 1.61
N ASP A 60 12.21 5.03 1.80
CA ASP A 60 11.82 6.29 2.42
C ASP A 60 10.78 6.99 1.52
N PRO A 61 9.55 7.27 2.01
CA PRO A 61 8.55 7.95 1.21
C PRO A 61 9.02 9.30 0.68
N TYR A 62 9.87 10.05 1.41
CA TYR A 62 10.36 11.37 1.00
C TYR A 62 11.31 11.35 -0.21
N LEU A 63 11.67 10.17 -0.71
CA LEU A 63 12.33 10.03 -2.01
C LEU A 63 11.37 10.23 -3.20
N LEU A 64 10.05 10.27 -2.96
CA LEU A 64 9.05 10.71 -3.94
C LEU A 64 9.05 12.24 -3.99
N ASP A 65 9.18 12.78 -5.20
CA ASP A 65 9.20 14.22 -5.44
C ASP A 65 7.88 14.90 -4.99
N ASP A 66 8.01 16.10 -4.43
CA ASP A 66 6.95 16.92 -3.79
C ASP A 66 6.16 16.25 -2.65
N LEU A 67 6.60 15.10 -2.14
CA LEU A 67 5.86 14.46 -1.05
C LEU A 67 5.84 15.31 0.23
N ASP A 68 6.92 16.04 0.51
CA ASP A 68 7.01 17.02 1.59
C ASP A 68 5.97 18.14 1.47
N GLN A 69 5.82 18.70 0.26
CA GLN A 69 4.81 19.73 -0.05
C GLN A 69 3.39 19.18 0.10
N ALA A 70 3.14 17.95 -0.38
CA ALA A 70 1.86 17.28 -0.19
C ALA A 70 1.53 17.07 1.29
N VAL A 71 2.48 16.56 2.08
CA VAL A 71 2.34 16.33 3.52
C VAL A 71 2.02 17.61 4.27
N GLU A 72 2.76 18.70 4.02
CA GLU A 72 2.50 19.97 4.70
C GLU A 72 1.12 20.54 4.33
N ARG A 73 0.75 20.47 3.04
CA ARG A 73 -0.55 20.96 2.58
C ARG A 73 -1.72 20.20 3.21
N ILE A 74 -1.62 18.87 3.31
CA ILE A 74 -2.63 18.03 3.94
C ILE A 74 -2.70 18.31 5.44
N ARG A 75 -1.56 18.37 6.13
CA ARG A 75 -1.54 18.70 7.57
C ARG A 75 -2.15 20.07 7.85
N ARG A 76 -1.90 21.06 6.97
CA ARG A 76 -2.55 22.37 7.05
C ARG A 76 -4.07 22.28 6.92
N ALA A 77 -4.58 21.50 5.95
CA ALA A 77 -6.01 21.30 5.78
C ALA A 77 -6.64 20.68 7.04
N LEU A 78 -6.04 19.60 7.55
CA LEU A 78 -6.51 18.92 8.75
C LEU A 78 -6.54 19.86 9.97
N ARG A 79 -5.44 20.59 10.24
CA ARG A 79 -5.37 21.55 11.36
C ARG A 79 -6.41 22.67 11.27
N ARG A 80 -6.79 23.07 10.06
CA ARG A 80 -7.75 24.16 9.82
C ARG A 80 -9.19 23.69 9.68
N GLY A 81 -9.44 22.38 9.75
CA GLY A 81 -10.76 21.81 9.48
C GLY A 81 -11.23 22.07 8.05
N GLU A 82 -10.30 22.25 7.11
CA GLU A 82 -10.61 22.40 5.69
C GLU A 82 -11.22 21.10 5.16
N ARG A 83 -12.22 21.21 4.28
CA ARG A 83 -12.76 20.04 3.59
C ARG A 83 -11.79 19.57 2.51
N ILE A 84 -11.48 18.28 2.56
CA ILE A 84 -10.63 17.54 1.62
C ILE A 84 -11.53 16.70 0.72
N HIS A 85 -11.33 16.77 -0.58
CA HIS A 85 -12.06 15.98 -1.56
C HIS A 85 -11.11 15.04 -2.31
N ILE A 86 -11.31 13.74 -2.18
CA ILE A 86 -10.49 12.74 -2.85
C ILE A 86 -11.15 12.36 -4.18
N ILE A 87 -10.42 12.45 -5.28
CA ILE A 87 -10.88 12.01 -6.60
C ILE A 87 -10.12 10.75 -6.99
N GLY A 88 -10.77 9.59 -6.90
CA GLY A 88 -10.20 8.30 -7.30
C GLY A 88 -10.37 8.00 -8.79
N ASP A 89 -9.87 6.85 -9.23
CA ASP A 89 -10.25 6.23 -10.51
C ASP A 89 -11.27 5.09 -10.29
N TYR A 90 -11.94 4.66 -11.36
CA TYR A 90 -13.05 3.69 -11.30
C TYR A 90 -12.60 2.24 -11.12
N ASP A 91 -11.33 1.93 -11.37
CA ASP A 91 -10.82 0.57 -11.27
C ASP A 91 -10.41 0.20 -9.83
N VAL A 92 -9.85 -0.99 -9.65
CA VAL A 92 -9.53 -1.50 -8.32
C VAL A 92 -8.42 -0.68 -7.67
N ASP A 93 -7.45 -0.18 -8.45
CA ASP A 93 -6.34 0.60 -7.90
C ASP A 93 -6.83 1.97 -7.45
N GLY A 94 -7.53 2.70 -8.32
CA GLY A 94 -8.12 3.99 -7.98
C GLY A 94 -9.11 3.96 -6.82
N VAL A 95 -10.00 2.96 -6.77
CA VAL A 95 -10.95 2.82 -5.65
C VAL A 95 -10.21 2.46 -4.35
N ALA A 96 -9.20 1.58 -4.41
CA ALA A 96 -8.42 1.22 -3.23
C ALA A 96 -7.54 2.39 -2.73
N ALA A 97 -6.94 3.15 -3.64
CA ALA A 97 -6.17 4.36 -3.35
C ALA A 97 -7.05 5.43 -2.67
N ALA A 98 -8.25 5.65 -3.20
CA ALA A 98 -9.20 6.59 -2.59
C ALA A 98 -9.65 6.12 -1.20
N ALA A 99 -9.94 4.82 -1.03
CA ALA A 99 -10.31 4.24 0.25
C ALA A 99 -9.16 4.31 1.28
N LEU A 100 -7.91 4.07 0.83
CA LEU A 100 -6.70 4.23 1.63
C LEU A 100 -6.60 5.64 2.18
N LEU A 101 -6.63 6.65 1.30
CA LEU A 101 -6.53 8.05 1.69
C LEU A 101 -7.67 8.45 2.63
N TRP A 102 -8.92 8.10 2.28
CA TRP A 102 -10.08 8.45 3.10
C TRP A 102 -9.98 7.87 4.51
N ARG A 103 -9.63 6.58 4.62
CA ARG A 103 -9.51 5.90 5.91
C ARG A 103 -8.31 6.40 6.70
N GLY A 104 -7.15 6.56 6.06
CA GLY A 104 -5.93 7.03 6.69
C GLY A 104 -6.04 8.46 7.22
N LEU A 105 -6.61 9.38 6.44
CA LEU A 105 -6.82 10.77 6.88
C LEU A 105 -7.78 10.86 8.08
N ARG A 106 -8.85 10.06 8.09
CA ARG A 106 -9.79 10.01 9.22
C ARG A 106 -9.26 9.29 10.46
N GLN A 107 -8.25 8.44 10.29
CA GLN A 107 -7.50 7.86 11.41
C GLN A 107 -6.51 8.86 12.01
N LEU A 108 -5.85 9.65 11.16
CA LEU A 108 -4.94 10.71 11.59
C LEU A 108 -5.68 11.83 12.35
N GLU A 109 -6.84 12.25 11.84
CA GLU A 109 -7.65 13.30 12.45
C GLU A 109 -9.13 12.84 12.52
N PRO A 110 -9.55 12.29 13.68
CA PRO A 110 -10.93 11.87 13.89
C PRO A 110 -11.90 13.05 13.71
N GLY A 111 -12.74 12.98 12.68
CA GLY A 111 -13.70 14.05 12.36
C GLY A 111 -13.30 14.95 11.19
N ALA A 112 -12.14 14.69 10.56
CA ALA A 112 -11.76 15.35 9.32
C ALA A 112 -12.88 15.27 8.27
N ALA A 113 -13.21 16.41 7.65
CA ALA A 113 -14.19 16.51 6.57
C ALA A 113 -13.56 16.01 5.27
N VAL A 114 -13.65 14.70 5.04
CA VAL A 114 -13.09 14.03 3.86
C VAL A 114 -14.19 13.31 3.09
N ASP A 115 -14.38 13.72 1.84
CA ASP A 115 -15.30 13.07 0.90
C ASP A 115 -14.54 12.42 -0.25
N VAL A 116 -15.19 11.48 -0.93
CA VAL A 116 -14.63 10.74 -2.07
C VAL A 116 -15.55 10.89 -3.27
N TYR A 117 -14.95 11.10 -4.43
CA TYR A 117 -15.57 11.03 -5.74
C TYR A 117 -14.89 9.94 -6.57
N ILE A 118 -15.67 9.00 -7.08
CA ILE A 118 -15.21 7.99 -8.03
C ILE A 118 -15.94 8.26 -9.36
N PRO A 119 -15.23 8.52 -10.46
CA PRO A 119 -15.86 8.86 -11.74
C PRO A 119 -16.60 7.68 -12.35
N ASP A 120 -17.65 7.96 -13.10
CA ASP A 120 -18.30 6.96 -13.95
C ASP A 120 -17.53 6.81 -15.28
N ARG A 121 -16.86 5.68 -15.47
CA ARG A 121 -16.05 5.41 -16.68
C ARG A 121 -16.84 5.60 -17.98
N HIS A 122 -18.12 5.23 -18.00
CA HIS A 122 -18.92 5.25 -19.22
C HIS A 122 -19.45 6.64 -19.54
N ARG A 123 -19.77 7.43 -18.51
CA ARG A 123 -20.35 8.78 -18.67
C ARG A 123 -19.29 9.87 -18.74
N GLU A 124 -18.20 9.73 -17.99
CA GLU A 124 -17.19 10.77 -17.83
C GLU A 124 -15.87 10.45 -18.52
N GLY A 125 -15.63 9.18 -18.85
CA GLY A 125 -14.39 8.72 -19.47
C GLY A 125 -13.27 8.50 -18.48
N TYR A 126 -12.02 8.62 -18.94
CA TYR A 126 -10.81 8.39 -18.15
C TYR A 126 -10.21 9.71 -17.64
N GLY A 127 -9.69 9.71 -16.41
CA GLY A 127 -9.04 10.86 -15.80
C GLY A 127 -10.01 11.83 -15.12
N ILE A 128 -9.50 13.01 -14.75
CA ILE A 128 -10.26 13.99 -13.96
C ILE A 128 -11.18 14.80 -14.87
N SER A 129 -12.48 14.57 -14.74
CA SER A 129 -13.51 15.31 -15.47
C SER A 129 -13.73 16.70 -14.85
N ARG A 130 -14.32 17.62 -15.64
CA ARG A 130 -14.80 18.91 -15.10
C ARG A 130 -15.89 18.72 -14.04
N ALA A 131 -16.69 17.65 -14.17
CA ALA A 131 -17.72 17.31 -13.20
C ALA A 131 -17.12 16.94 -11.83
N ALA A 132 -16.00 16.22 -11.81
CA ALA A 132 -15.29 15.91 -10.57
C ALA A 132 -14.77 17.17 -9.87
N ILE A 133 -14.22 18.14 -10.62
CA ILE A 133 -13.79 19.43 -10.07
C ILE A 133 -14.98 20.27 -9.58
N ALA A 134 -16.07 20.28 -10.33
CA ALA A 134 -17.30 20.96 -9.93
C ALA A 134 -17.87 20.36 -8.63
N ALA A 135 -17.90 19.03 -8.51
CA ALA A 135 -18.34 18.33 -7.31
C ALA A 135 -17.50 18.69 -6.08
N ALA A 136 -16.17 18.77 -6.23
CA ALA A 136 -15.28 19.22 -5.16
C ALA A 136 -15.61 20.65 -4.70
N ARG A 137 -15.85 21.56 -5.64
CA ARG A 137 -16.24 22.94 -5.35
C ARG A 137 -17.62 23.02 -4.68
N GLU A 138 -18.61 22.28 -5.17
CA GLU A 138 -19.97 22.25 -4.61
C GLU A 138 -19.99 21.69 -3.19
N ALA A 139 -19.12 20.73 -2.89
CA ALA A 139 -18.92 20.24 -1.52
C ALA A 139 -18.27 21.30 -0.59
N GLY A 140 -17.75 22.39 -1.13
CA GLY A 140 -17.00 23.41 -0.38
C GLY A 140 -15.60 22.95 -0.01
N ALA A 141 -15.00 22.05 -0.81
CA ALA A 141 -13.62 21.64 -0.62
C ALA A 141 -12.67 22.80 -0.90
N THR A 142 -11.52 22.80 -0.22
CA THR A 142 -10.42 23.74 -0.50
C THR A 142 -9.14 23.00 -0.89
N LEU A 143 -9.12 21.68 -0.68
CA LEU A 143 -8.06 20.78 -1.11
C LEU A 143 -8.67 19.57 -1.84
N VAL A 144 -8.15 19.30 -3.03
CA VAL A 144 -8.36 18.06 -3.77
C VAL A 144 -7.12 17.20 -3.67
N ILE A 145 -7.30 15.90 -3.42
CA ILE A 145 -6.23 14.90 -3.52
C ILE A 145 -6.67 13.88 -4.57
N THR A 146 -5.88 13.73 -5.63
CA THR A 146 -6.17 12.70 -6.64
C THR A 146 -5.63 11.36 -6.17
N ALA A 147 -6.29 10.27 -6.55
CA ALA A 147 -5.89 8.91 -6.22
C ALA A 147 -5.89 8.09 -7.51
N ASP A 148 -4.69 7.72 -7.95
CA ASP A 148 -4.44 6.92 -9.16
C ASP A 148 -4.82 7.62 -10.48
N ASN A 149 -4.81 8.95 -10.46
CA ASN A 149 -5.03 9.75 -11.67
C ASN A 149 -4.47 11.16 -11.51
N GLY A 150 -4.56 11.94 -12.58
CA GLY A 150 -4.32 13.38 -12.56
C GLY A 150 -3.04 13.82 -13.24
N ILE A 151 -2.05 12.94 -13.47
CA ILE A 151 -0.78 13.32 -14.09
C ILE A 151 -0.94 13.92 -15.50
N ALA A 152 -1.99 13.51 -16.22
CA ALA A 152 -2.31 14.01 -17.55
C ALA A 152 -3.41 15.10 -17.54
N ALA A 153 -4.04 15.40 -16.40
CA ALA A 153 -5.27 16.18 -16.30
C ALA A 153 -5.07 17.72 -16.30
N HIS A 154 -4.16 18.21 -17.16
CA HIS A 154 -3.73 19.61 -17.21
C HIS A 154 -4.88 20.63 -17.24
N GLN A 155 -5.86 20.42 -18.11
CA GLN A 155 -6.97 21.36 -18.29
C GLN A 155 -7.87 21.40 -17.05
N SER A 156 -8.22 20.24 -16.51
CA SER A 156 -9.06 20.12 -15.31
C SER A 156 -8.38 20.70 -14.08
N LEU A 157 -7.07 20.48 -13.92
CA LEU A 157 -6.33 21.03 -12.77
C LEU A 157 -6.06 22.52 -12.92
N ALA A 158 -5.89 23.04 -14.15
CA ALA A 158 -5.85 24.48 -14.38
C ALA A 158 -7.19 25.16 -14.05
N GLU A 159 -8.31 24.48 -14.31
CA GLU A 159 -9.64 24.93 -13.89
C GLU A 159 -9.78 24.90 -12.37
N ALA A 160 -9.37 23.82 -11.70
CA ALA A 160 -9.36 23.74 -10.24
C ALA A 160 -8.58 24.91 -9.61
N ALA A 161 -7.38 25.21 -10.13
CA ALA A 161 -6.57 26.34 -9.67
C ALA A 161 -7.28 27.69 -9.86
N ARG A 162 -7.94 27.91 -11.01
CA ARG A 162 -8.76 29.13 -11.25
C ARG A 162 -9.92 29.27 -10.28
N LEU A 163 -10.43 28.15 -9.77
CA LEU A 163 -11.51 28.09 -8.80
C LEU A 163 -11.01 28.22 -7.34
N GLY A 164 -9.70 28.39 -7.13
CA GLY A 164 -9.09 28.48 -5.81
C GLY A 164 -9.00 27.14 -5.07
N LEU A 165 -9.10 26.02 -5.79
CA LEU A 165 -8.88 24.69 -5.23
C LEU A 165 -7.40 24.34 -5.31
N ASP A 166 -6.78 24.07 -4.16
CA ASP A 166 -5.47 23.45 -4.13
C ASP A 166 -5.60 21.98 -4.56
N VAL A 167 -4.67 21.49 -5.37
CA VAL A 167 -4.66 20.10 -5.83
C VAL A 167 -3.35 19.43 -5.48
N ILE A 168 -3.40 18.23 -4.91
CA ILE A 168 -2.28 17.31 -4.79
C ILE A 168 -2.55 16.14 -5.72
N VAL A 169 -1.64 15.88 -6.65
CA VAL A 169 -1.73 14.72 -7.53
C VAL A 169 -1.03 13.55 -6.88
N THR A 170 -1.71 12.42 -6.68
CA THR A 170 -1.06 11.13 -6.38
C THR A 170 -1.39 10.13 -7.48
N ASP A 171 -0.37 9.74 -8.23
CA ASP A 171 -0.52 9.01 -9.48
C ASP A 171 0.74 8.18 -9.75
N HIS A 172 0.63 7.18 -10.61
CA HIS A 172 1.72 6.34 -11.09
C HIS A 172 1.75 6.22 -12.61
N HIS A 173 0.83 6.86 -13.33
CA HIS A 173 0.87 6.87 -14.79
C HIS A 173 2.07 7.66 -15.32
N GLN A 174 2.49 7.37 -16.57
CA GLN A 174 3.60 8.08 -17.19
C GLN A 174 3.20 9.53 -17.54
N PRO A 175 4.00 10.54 -17.14
CA PRO A 175 3.80 11.91 -17.58
C PRO A 175 3.92 12.05 -19.11
N GLN A 176 3.04 12.84 -19.73
CA GLN A 176 3.02 13.08 -21.18
C GLN A 176 3.49 14.50 -21.53
N GLY A 177 4.61 14.94 -20.96
CA GLY A 177 5.17 16.27 -21.18
C GLY A 177 5.44 17.01 -19.87
N GLU A 178 5.03 18.28 -19.82
CA GLU A 178 5.06 19.08 -18.59
C GLU A 178 4.16 18.46 -17.50
N LEU A 179 4.39 18.84 -16.26
CA LEU A 179 3.54 18.41 -15.14
C LEU A 179 2.31 19.33 -15.06
N PRO A 180 1.14 18.81 -14.65
CA PRO A 180 -0.06 19.61 -14.53
C PRO A 180 0.07 20.60 -13.35
N PRO A 181 -0.66 21.73 -13.39
CA PRO A 181 -0.62 22.69 -12.29
C PRO A 181 -1.22 22.06 -11.03
N ALA A 182 -0.41 21.92 -10.00
CA ALA A 182 -0.79 21.37 -8.70
C ALA A 182 0.14 21.92 -7.61
N VAL A 183 -0.30 21.85 -6.35
CA VAL A 183 0.55 22.15 -5.18
C VAL A 183 1.67 21.13 -5.04
N ALA A 184 1.39 19.87 -5.39
CA ALA A 184 2.36 18.78 -5.39
C ALA A 184 1.95 17.74 -6.43
N VAL A 185 2.94 17.13 -7.10
CA VAL A 185 2.71 16.00 -8.02
C VAL A 185 3.51 14.79 -7.53
N VAL A 186 2.90 13.91 -6.75
CA VAL A 186 3.55 12.73 -6.22
C VAL A 186 3.42 11.59 -7.22
N ASN A 187 4.49 11.31 -7.97
CA ASN A 187 4.50 10.24 -8.97
C ASN A 187 5.93 9.72 -9.23
N PRO A 188 6.18 8.39 -9.14
CA PRO A 188 7.52 7.79 -9.30
C PRO A 188 8.07 7.83 -10.74
N HIS A 189 7.23 8.16 -11.72
CA HIS A 189 7.61 8.32 -13.13
C HIS A 189 7.91 9.78 -13.51
N ARG A 190 7.94 10.70 -12.55
CA ARG A 190 8.39 12.08 -12.82
C ARG A 190 9.77 12.10 -13.48
N PRO A 191 9.99 12.98 -14.47
CA PRO A 191 11.31 13.20 -15.04
C PRO A 191 12.32 13.53 -13.93
N GLY A 192 13.41 12.75 -13.86
CA GLY A 192 14.45 12.95 -12.84
C GLY A 192 14.17 12.32 -11.48
N SER A 193 13.01 11.67 -11.26
CA SER A 193 12.68 11.11 -9.94
C SER A 193 13.74 10.12 -9.45
N SER A 194 14.14 10.23 -8.19
CA SER A 194 15.10 9.35 -7.52
C SER A 194 14.45 8.16 -6.81
N TYR A 195 13.12 8.03 -6.85
CA TYR A 195 12.44 6.98 -6.11
C TYR A 195 12.87 5.58 -6.59
N PRO A 196 13.34 4.68 -5.70
CA PRO A 196 13.96 3.42 -6.13
C PRO A 196 13.01 2.48 -6.88
N ASN A 197 11.75 2.40 -6.45
CA ASN A 197 10.74 1.55 -7.07
C ASN A 197 9.81 2.34 -7.99
N ARG A 198 10.13 2.39 -9.29
CA ARG A 198 9.28 3.03 -10.30
C ARG A 198 7.97 2.29 -10.61
N HIS A 199 7.67 1.19 -9.93
CA HIS A 199 6.54 0.34 -10.27
C HIS A 199 5.42 0.38 -9.23
N LEU A 200 5.39 1.38 -8.33
CA LEU A 200 4.22 1.55 -7.46
C LEU A 200 2.95 1.69 -8.30
N CYS A 201 1.87 1.08 -7.84
CA CYS A 201 0.51 1.38 -8.31
C CYS A 201 0.01 2.67 -7.62
N GLY A 202 -1.11 3.26 -8.06
CA GLY A 202 -1.69 4.47 -7.46
C GLY A 202 -1.93 4.34 -5.96
N ALA A 203 -2.48 3.21 -5.51
CA ALA A 203 -2.63 2.89 -4.09
C ALA A 203 -1.29 2.73 -3.36
N GLY A 204 -0.25 2.28 -4.07
CA GLY A 204 1.12 2.25 -3.57
C GLY A 204 1.62 3.66 -3.25
N VAL A 205 1.42 4.61 -4.16
CA VAL A 205 1.77 6.03 -3.96
C VAL A 205 0.97 6.63 -2.81
N ALA A 206 -0.35 6.39 -2.77
CA ALA A 206 -1.21 6.83 -1.66
C ALA A 206 -0.76 6.25 -0.30
N PHE A 207 -0.33 4.98 -0.27
CA PHE A 207 0.22 4.36 0.93
C PHE A 207 1.51 5.04 1.39
N LYS A 208 2.42 5.40 0.47
CA LYS A 208 3.64 6.17 0.79
C LYS A 208 3.30 7.56 1.35
N LEU A 209 2.29 8.22 0.80
CA LEU A 209 1.81 9.51 1.34
C LEU A 209 1.28 9.37 2.77
N LEU A 210 0.47 8.35 3.05
CA LEU A 210 0.01 8.06 4.41
C LEU A 210 1.17 7.72 5.36
N GLN A 211 2.13 6.93 4.90
CA GLN A 211 3.35 6.64 5.66
C GLN A 211 4.09 7.93 6.04
N ALA A 212 4.23 8.89 5.13
CA ALA A 212 4.89 10.16 5.43
C ALA A 212 4.08 11.06 6.38
N LEU A 213 2.75 11.06 6.24
CA LEU A 213 1.85 11.79 7.14
C LEU A 213 1.93 11.27 8.58
N VAL A 214 1.95 9.94 8.75
CA VAL A 214 2.06 9.25 10.05
C VAL A 214 3.50 9.30 10.60
N GLY A 215 4.51 9.24 9.73
CA GLY A 215 5.93 9.16 10.08
C GLY A 215 6.49 7.73 10.15
N GLU A 216 5.62 6.74 10.06
CA GLU A 216 5.95 5.31 10.03
C GLU A 216 4.94 4.55 9.16
N PRO A 217 5.23 3.30 8.75
CA PRO A 217 4.25 2.52 8.00
C PRO A 217 2.93 2.39 8.78
N PRO A 218 1.76 2.60 8.14
CA PRO A 218 0.49 2.57 8.84
C PRO A 218 0.27 1.28 9.64
N ALA A 219 -0.18 1.39 10.88
CA ALA A 219 -0.41 0.24 11.76
C ALA A 219 -1.64 -0.60 11.37
N ASP A 220 -2.59 -0.01 10.63
CA ASP A 220 -3.86 -0.64 10.26
C ASP A 220 -3.67 -1.73 9.20
N PRO A 221 -3.94 -3.02 9.52
CA PRO A 221 -3.84 -4.12 8.55
C PRO A 221 -4.73 -3.93 7.33
N GLY A 222 -5.86 -3.24 7.46
CA GLY A 222 -6.77 -2.95 6.36
C GLY A 222 -6.12 -2.09 5.27
N LEU A 223 -5.22 -1.17 5.64
CA LEU A 223 -4.50 -0.35 4.66
C LEU A 223 -3.46 -1.19 3.90
N TRP A 224 -2.75 -2.10 4.59
CA TRP A 224 -1.86 -3.06 3.93
C TRP A 224 -2.60 -3.99 2.96
N GLN A 225 -3.83 -4.36 3.28
CA GLN A 225 -4.66 -5.20 2.42
C GLN A 225 -5.15 -4.48 1.19
N LEU A 226 -5.57 -3.22 1.34
CA LEU A 226 -5.98 -2.39 0.20
C LEU A 226 -4.82 -2.17 -0.77
N VAL A 227 -3.62 -1.80 -0.27
CA VAL A 227 -2.46 -1.62 -1.15
C VAL A 227 -2.03 -2.93 -1.81
N ALA A 228 -2.14 -4.08 -1.12
CA ALA A 228 -1.84 -5.38 -1.71
C ALA A 228 -2.84 -5.76 -2.82
N LEU A 229 -4.14 -5.56 -2.58
CA LEU A 229 -5.19 -5.81 -3.57
C LEU A 229 -4.96 -4.96 -4.83
N ALA A 230 -4.73 -3.67 -4.65
CA ALA A 230 -4.47 -2.73 -5.72
C ALA A 230 -3.22 -3.09 -6.53
N THR A 231 -2.10 -3.34 -5.85
CA THR A 231 -0.83 -3.73 -6.49
C THR A 231 -0.99 -4.99 -7.35
N ILE A 232 -1.81 -5.95 -6.92
CA ILE A 232 -2.10 -7.16 -7.71
C ILE A 232 -3.03 -6.84 -8.88
N ALA A 233 -4.10 -6.07 -8.64
CA ALA A 233 -5.12 -5.77 -9.64
C ALA A 233 -4.60 -4.91 -10.79
N ASP A 234 -3.67 -4.01 -10.50
CA ASP A 234 -3.02 -3.13 -11.47
C ASP A 234 -1.86 -3.82 -12.24
N VAL A 235 -1.56 -5.08 -11.88
CA VAL A 235 -0.59 -5.93 -12.61
C VAL A 235 0.82 -5.32 -12.64
N VAL A 236 1.15 -4.46 -11.68
CA VAL A 236 2.52 -3.95 -11.53
C VAL A 236 3.49 -5.06 -11.11
N PRO A 237 4.77 -5.00 -11.50
CA PRO A 237 5.77 -5.98 -11.12
C PRO A 237 5.84 -6.23 -9.60
N LEU A 238 5.69 -7.49 -9.18
CA LEU A 238 5.87 -7.94 -7.79
C LEU A 238 7.35 -8.16 -7.45
N VAL A 239 8.12 -7.09 -7.57
CA VAL A 239 9.53 -7.00 -7.21
C VAL A 239 9.73 -5.86 -6.21
N ASP A 240 10.87 -5.85 -5.51
CA ASP A 240 11.23 -4.77 -4.60
C ASP A 240 10.09 -4.46 -3.58
N GLU A 241 9.84 -3.19 -3.28
CA GLU A 241 8.84 -2.73 -2.33
C GLU A 241 7.41 -3.20 -2.64
N ASN A 242 7.00 -3.34 -3.91
CA ASN A 242 5.69 -3.89 -4.27
C ASN A 242 5.48 -5.28 -3.68
N ARG A 243 6.54 -6.10 -3.72
CA ARG A 243 6.50 -7.44 -3.13
C ARG A 243 6.38 -7.37 -1.61
N ALA A 244 7.03 -6.41 -0.97
CA ALA A 244 6.93 -6.18 0.47
C ALA A 244 5.49 -5.77 0.88
N LEU A 245 4.88 -4.86 0.11
CA LEU A 245 3.49 -4.41 0.29
C LEU A 245 2.52 -5.59 0.16
N VAL A 246 2.62 -6.35 -0.93
CA VAL A 246 1.74 -7.52 -1.16
C VAL A 246 1.94 -8.61 -0.12
N ARG A 247 3.18 -8.96 0.21
CA ARG A 247 3.48 -10.00 1.21
C ARG A 247 2.88 -9.65 2.57
N ARG A 248 3.04 -8.41 3.02
CA ARG A 248 2.48 -7.95 4.32
C ARG A 248 0.96 -7.86 4.28
N GLY A 249 0.37 -7.33 3.21
CA GLY A 249 -1.09 -7.25 3.06
C GLY A 249 -1.77 -8.62 3.05
N LEU A 250 -1.17 -9.61 2.39
CA LEU A 250 -1.71 -10.99 2.35
C LEU A 250 -1.47 -11.76 3.66
N ALA A 251 -0.53 -11.36 4.51
CA ALA A 251 -0.29 -11.99 5.80
C ALA A 251 -1.34 -11.62 6.87
N GLY A 252 -2.13 -10.56 6.62
CA GLY A 252 -3.20 -10.12 7.52
C GLY A 252 -4.39 -11.08 7.57
N PRO A 253 -5.25 -10.98 8.61
CA PRO A 253 -6.51 -11.72 8.67
C PRO A 253 -7.44 -11.27 7.52
N PRO A 254 -8.33 -12.11 6.95
CA PRO A 254 -9.18 -11.71 5.81
C PRO A 254 -9.87 -10.35 6.00
N LEU A 255 -9.99 -9.56 4.92
CA LEU A 255 -10.70 -8.28 4.93
C LEU A 255 -12.12 -8.45 5.51
N GLY A 256 -12.45 -7.66 6.54
CA GLY A 256 -13.74 -7.74 7.23
C GLY A 256 -13.85 -8.84 8.30
N ALA A 257 -12.78 -9.59 8.57
CA ALA A 257 -12.73 -10.47 9.73
C ALA A 257 -12.88 -9.64 11.02
N PRO A 258 -13.67 -10.11 12.01
CA PRO A 258 -13.73 -9.46 13.30
C PRO A 258 -12.32 -9.38 13.91
N PRO A 259 -12.00 -8.33 14.70
CA PRO A 259 -10.71 -8.24 15.37
C PRO A 259 -10.48 -9.54 16.15
N ARG A 260 -9.29 -10.13 16.00
CA ARG A 260 -8.94 -11.31 16.80
C ARG A 260 -9.10 -10.91 18.27
N PRO A 261 -9.79 -11.73 19.09
CA PRO A 261 -9.84 -11.47 20.51
C PRO A 261 -8.39 -11.36 21.01
N ALA A 262 -8.14 -10.35 21.84
CA ALA A 262 -6.83 -10.17 22.44
C ALA A 262 -6.39 -11.52 23.06
N PRO A 263 -5.10 -11.90 22.95
CA PRO A 263 -4.61 -13.08 23.64
C PRO A 263 -5.02 -12.94 25.11
N PRO A 264 -5.51 -14.02 25.75
CA PRO A 264 -5.94 -13.95 27.13
C PRO A 264 -4.78 -13.36 27.93
N VAL A 265 -5.02 -12.19 28.54
CA VAL A 265 -4.09 -11.63 29.52
C VAL A 265 -3.82 -12.76 30.49
N ALA A 266 -2.56 -13.18 30.59
CA ALA A 266 -2.18 -14.26 31.49
C ALA A 266 -2.66 -13.85 32.88
N ARG A 267 -3.78 -14.45 33.31
CA ARG A 267 -4.25 -14.30 34.68
C ARG A 267 -3.09 -14.82 35.53
N PRO A 268 -2.57 -14.03 36.48
CA PRO A 268 -1.59 -14.57 37.41
C PRO A 268 -2.23 -15.82 38.04
N LEU A 269 -1.52 -16.94 37.96
CA LEU A 269 -1.92 -18.18 38.58
C LEU A 269 -2.19 -17.86 40.05
N LEU A 270 -3.46 -17.89 40.45
CA LEU A 270 -3.81 -17.85 41.86
C LEU A 270 -3.09 -19.04 42.51
N PRO A 271 -2.36 -18.84 43.61
CA PRO A 271 -1.73 -19.94 44.31
C PRO A 271 -2.81 -20.97 44.70
N PRO A 272 -2.50 -22.27 44.63
CA PRO A 272 -3.48 -23.30 44.98
C PRO A 272 -3.97 -23.09 46.42
N PRO A 273 -5.25 -23.38 46.72
CA PRO A 273 -5.79 -23.20 48.06
C PRO A 273 -5.00 -24.05 49.06
N LEU A 274 -4.55 -23.41 50.13
CA LEU A 274 -3.93 -24.07 51.27
C LEU A 274 -4.97 -24.99 51.92
N PHE A 275 -4.90 -26.29 51.62
CA PHE A 275 -5.62 -27.30 52.38
C PHE A 275 -5.05 -27.37 53.79
N TYR A 276 -5.77 -26.82 54.76
CA TYR A 276 -5.49 -26.96 56.18
C TYR A 276 -5.64 -28.44 56.55
N LYS A 277 -4.52 -29.13 56.80
CA LYS A 277 -4.54 -30.50 57.35
C LYS A 277 -5.07 -30.43 58.79
N SER A 278 -6.31 -30.85 59.00
CA SER A 278 -6.83 -31.20 60.31
C SER A 278 -6.00 -32.35 60.89
N GLN A 279 -5.33 -32.10 62.03
CA GLN A 279 -4.65 -33.14 62.81
C GLN A 279 -5.69 -34.12 63.41
N PRO A 280 -5.39 -35.43 63.49
CA PRO A 280 -6.25 -36.37 64.18
C PRO A 280 -6.14 -36.23 65.72
N PRO A 281 -7.20 -36.49 66.48
CA PRO A 281 -7.23 -36.34 67.93
C PRO A 281 -6.36 -37.39 68.64
N GLN A 282 -5.67 -36.96 69.69
CA GLN A 282 -4.88 -37.80 70.59
C GLN A 282 -5.79 -38.72 71.41
N ALA A 283 -5.53 -40.03 71.36
CA ALA A 283 -6.11 -41.00 72.29
C ALA A 283 -5.39 -40.90 73.65
N GLN A 284 -6.14 -40.56 74.70
CA GLN A 284 -5.70 -40.71 76.08
C GLN A 284 -6.08 -42.10 76.59
N LEU A 285 -5.07 -42.83 77.08
CA LEU A 285 -5.21 -43.96 77.99
C LEU A 285 -5.76 -43.48 79.34
N ILE A 286 -6.84 -44.09 79.84
CA ILE A 286 -7.05 -44.27 81.28
C ILE A 286 -7.43 -45.74 81.48
N ALA A 287 -6.65 -46.39 82.34
CA ALA A 287 -6.83 -47.76 82.78
C ALA A 287 -8.01 -47.91 83.75
N LEU A 288 -8.81 -48.96 83.55
CA LEU A 288 -9.19 -50.00 84.53
C LEU A 288 -10.06 -51.05 83.81
#